data_AF-A0A016VT81-F1
#
_entry.id   AF-A0A016VT81-F1
#
_cell.length_a   1.000
_cell.length_b   1.000
_cell.length_c   1.000
_cell.angle_alpha   90.00
_cell.angle_beta   90.00
_cell.angle_gamma   90.00
#
_symmetry.space_group_name_H-M   'P 1'
#
loop_
_entity.id
_entity.type
_entity.pdbx_description
1 polymer ?
#
loop_
_entity_poly.entity_id
_entity_poly.type
_entity_poly.pdbx_seq_one_letter_code
_entity_poly.pdbx_strand_id
1 'polypeptide(L)'
;MLRFGRTVCAVGARAASSCSVVPSGASEVVQVKGKLGRSSKQQCRECDLAAAFYKEGKRSGLRKLMKIVTKQRDASEATSRCAAFAAALALKLGKVPEAHEMLSQVTMSPAIIRRSLLVNVLVNEGRLDDALDEVEGCLQEDDIIFNSENSCISDEALDTLCNSIKERTDTQKQMQRFRALQRVITAYNRRSTKSVEQLLHTPLQAGVADDEPTSSTTKLDLSDKVLAQVPQFLAEEK
;
A
#
# COMPACT_ATOMS: atom_id res chain seq x y z
N MET A 1 -37.57 -6.59 -66.94
CA MET A 1 -38.75 -6.45 -66.06
C MET A 1 -38.28 -5.97 -64.69
N LEU A 2 -38.75 -4.79 -64.30
CA LEU A 2 -38.51 -4.16 -62.99
C LEU A 2 -39.26 -4.90 -61.88
N ARG A 3 -38.69 -4.92 -60.66
CA ARG A 3 -39.45 -4.56 -59.44
C ARG A 3 -38.51 -4.13 -58.31
N PHE A 4 -38.62 -2.83 -58.01
CA PHE A 4 -38.17 -2.14 -56.80
C PHE A 4 -38.92 -2.64 -55.56
N GLY A 5 -38.26 -2.59 -54.39
CA GLY A 5 -38.88 -2.93 -53.11
C GLY A 5 -38.15 -2.36 -51.89
N ARG A 6 -38.26 -1.03 -51.70
CA ARG A 6 -38.27 -0.24 -50.45
C ARG A 6 -37.26 -0.53 -49.31
N THR A 7 -36.43 0.48 -49.08
CA THR A 7 -35.87 0.90 -47.78
C THR A 7 -36.96 1.39 -46.81
N VAL A 8 -36.82 1.04 -45.53
CA VAL A 8 -37.35 1.81 -44.39
C VAL A 8 -36.31 1.82 -43.27
N CYS A 9 -35.85 3.01 -42.89
CA CYS A 9 -35.12 3.29 -41.65
C CYS A 9 -36.08 3.26 -40.46
N ALA A 10 -35.65 2.74 -39.29
CA ALA A 10 -35.87 3.39 -37.99
C ALA A 10 -35.35 2.57 -36.80
N VAL A 11 -34.47 3.22 -36.03
CA VAL A 11 -34.46 3.33 -34.55
C VAL A 11 -34.06 2.10 -33.71
N GLY A 12 -32.82 2.16 -33.22
CA GLY A 12 -32.54 2.27 -31.79
C GLY A 12 -32.86 1.09 -30.88
N ALA A 13 -31.87 0.25 -30.60
CA ALA A 13 -31.81 -0.50 -29.35
C ALA A 13 -30.42 -0.30 -28.73
N ARG A 14 -30.38 0.54 -27.68
CA ARG A 14 -29.22 0.66 -26.79
C ARG A 14 -28.98 -0.71 -26.16
N ALA A 15 -27.85 -1.33 -26.47
CA ALA A 15 -27.37 -2.48 -25.72
C ALA A 15 -27.04 -2.02 -24.30
N ALA A 16 -27.93 -2.34 -23.36
CA ALA A 16 -27.67 -2.20 -21.94
C ALA A 16 -26.52 -3.17 -21.59
N SER A 17 -25.31 -2.62 -21.44
CA SER A 17 -24.18 -3.35 -20.87
C SER A 17 -24.53 -3.67 -19.42
N SER A 18 -24.98 -4.89 -19.18
CA SER A 18 -25.24 -5.45 -17.86
C SER A 18 -23.94 -5.44 -17.04
N CYS A 19 -23.82 -4.47 -16.13
CA CYS A 19 -22.82 -4.50 -15.06
C CYS A 19 -23.17 -5.66 -14.13
N SER A 20 -22.38 -6.75 -14.18
CA SER A 20 -22.43 -7.79 -13.16
C SER A 20 -22.02 -7.18 -11.82
N VAL A 21 -22.99 -7.02 -10.91
CA VAL A 21 -22.75 -6.66 -9.52
C VAL A 21 -22.08 -7.87 -8.85
N VAL A 22 -20.82 -7.71 -8.48
CA VAL A 22 -20.09 -8.72 -7.71
C VAL A 22 -20.65 -8.73 -6.29
N PRO A 23 -20.91 -9.89 -5.65
CA PRO A 23 -21.47 -9.94 -4.31
C PRO A 23 -20.51 -9.31 -3.28
N SER A 24 -21.05 -8.41 -2.46
CA SER A 24 -20.39 -7.79 -1.30
C SER A 24 -20.11 -8.88 -0.27
N GLY A 25 -18.83 -9.12 0.06
CA GLY A 25 -18.48 -9.98 1.20
C GLY A 25 -17.17 -10.76 1.11
N ALA A 26 -16.51 -10.84 -0.05
CA ALA A 26 -15.30 -11.68 -0.20
C ALA A 26 -13.98 -10.91 -0.34
N SER A 27 -13.98 -9.58 -0.15
CA SER A 27 -12.82 -8.71 -0.40
C SER A 27 -12.90 -7.35 0.29
N GLU A 28 -13.55 -7.24 1.46
CA GLU A 28 -13.66 -5.95 2.16
C GLU A 28 -12.30 -5.57 2.75
N VAL A 29 -11.63 -4.62 2.10
CA VAL A 29 -10.41 -3.98 2.62
C VAL A 29 -10.77 -2.79 3.50
N VAL A 30 -11.97 -2.22 3.30
CA VAL A 30 -12.44 -1.05 4.05
C VAL A 30 -13.31 -1.46 5.23
N GLN A 31 -12.97 -0.98 6.42
CA GLN A 31 -13.87 -1.01 7.58
C GLN A 31 -14.37 0.41 7.88
N VAL A 32 -15.67 0.64 7.66
CA VAL A 32 -16.29 1.95 7.86
C VAL A 32 -16.84 2.05 9.29
N LYS A 33 -16.38 3.05 10.06
CA LYS A 33 -16.98 3.43 11.34
C LYS A 33 -17.66 4.80 11.19
N GLY A 34 -18.97 4.84 11.43
CA GLY A 34 -19.77 6.07 11.38
C GLY A 34 -20.20 6.50 9.98
N LYS A 35 -20.62 7.78 9.85
CA LYS A 35 -21.08 8.34 8.58
C LYS A 35 -19.91 8.96 7.83
N LEU A 36 -19.58 8.40 6.67
CA LEU A 36 -18.61 8.99 5.75
C LEU A 36 -19.24 10.04 4.83
N GLY A 37 -18.47 11.08 4.52
CA GLY A 37 -18.76 12.02 3.45
C GLY A 37 -18.84 11.34 2.08
N ARG A 38 -19.48 11.99 1.10
CA ARG A 38 -19.70 11.41 -0.24
C ARG A 38 -18.39 11.03 -0.94
N SER A 39 -17.36 11.89 -0.84
CA SER A 39 -16.04 11.65 -1.45
C SER A 39 -15.37 10.43 -0.81
N SER A 40 -15.28 10.35 0.52
CA SER A 40 -14.66 9.23 1.23
C SER A 40 -15.37 7.90 0.95
N LYS A 41 -16.71 7.89 0.84
CA LYS A 41 -17.47 6.69 0.43
C LYS A 41 -17.08 6.21 -0.97
N GLN A 42 -16.87 7.13 -1.90
CA GLN A 42 -16.45 6.80 -3.25
C GLN A 42 -15.03 6.21 -3.25
N GLN A 43 -14.08 6.84 -2.55
CA GLN A 43 -12.70 6.36 -2.42
C GLN A 43 -12.64 4.95 -1.81
N CYS A 44 -13.45 4.69 -0.79
CA CYS A 44 -13.56 3.36 -0.17
C CYS A 44 -14.04 2.30 -1.19
N ARG A 45 -15.11 2.60 -1.94
CA ARG A 45 -15.63 1.70 -2.99
C ARG A 45 -14.62 1.45 -4.11
N GLU A 46 -13.86 2.49 -4.49
CA GLU A 46 -12.79 2.37 -5.47
C GLU A 46 -11.66 1.46 -4.96
N CYS A 47 -11.36 1.50 -3.65
CA CYS A 47 -10.38 0.61 -3.03
C CYS A 47 -10.84 -0.85 -3.00
N ASP A 48 -12.09 -1.12 -2.62
CA ASP A 48 -12.63 -2.49 -2.68
C ASP A 48 -12.67 -3.02 -4.13
N LEU A 49 -12.98 -2.15 -5.10
CA LEU A 49 -12.90 -2.49 -6.52
C LEU A 49 -11.46 -2.77 -6.96
N ALA A 50 -10.48 -2.03 -6.44
CA ALA A 50 -9.07 -2.26 -6.70
C ALA A 50 -8.62 -3.64 -6.21
N ALA A 51 -9.02 -4.03 -4.99
CA ALA A 51 -8.78 -5.36 -4.43
C ALA A 51 -9.38 -6.46 -5.31
N ALA A 52 -10.62 -6.26 -5.80
CA ALA A 52 -11.26 -7.20 -6.71
C ALA A 52 -10.50 -7.34 -8.05
N PHE A 53 -10.03 -6.24 -8.64
CA PHE A 53 -9.20 -6.31 -9.86
C PHE A 53 -7.85 -6.96 -9.64
N TYR A 54 -7.21 -6.72 -8.49
CA TYR A 54 -5.96 -7.38 -8.12
C TYR A 54 -6.14 -8.89 -8.02
N LYS A 55 -7.21 -9.34 -7.34
CA LYS A 55 -7.59 -10.75 -7.23
C LYS A 55 -7.88 -11.38 -8.59
N GLU A 56 -8.57 -10.66 -9.48
CA GLU A 56 -8.85 -11.12 -10.85
C GLU A 56 -7.56 -11.30 -11.68
N GLY A 57 -6.55 -10.45 -11.47
CA GLY A 57 -5.23 -10.63 -12.08
C GLY A 57 -5.17 -10.35 -13.58
N LYS A 58 -6.13 -9.59 -14.15
CA LYS A 58 -6.22 -9.35 -15.61
C LYS A 58 -5.70 -7.98 -16.04
N ARG A 59 -5.12 -7.92 -17.24
CA ARG A 59 -4.69 -6.66 -17.89
C ARG A 59 -5.82 -5.65 -18.09
N SER A 60 -7.05 -6.11 -18.29
CA SER A 60 -8.23 -5.25 -18.35
C SER A 60 -8.53 -4.59 -17.00
N GLY A 61 -8.34 -5.32 -15.90
CA GLY A 61 -8.45 -4.80 -14.54
C GLY A 61 -7.41 -3.71 -14.28
N LEU A 62 -6.14 -3.98 -14.61
CA LEU A 62 -5.05 -3.01 -14.48
C LEU A 62 -5.36 -1.69 -15.22
N ARG A 63 -5.77 -1.75 -16.49
CA ARG A 63 -6.12 -0.54 -17.26
C ARG A 63 -7.28 0.25 -16.65
N LYS A 64 -8.26 -0.41 -16.06
CA LYS A 64 -9.37 0.26 -15.36
C LYS A 64 -8.88 0.89 -14.07
N LEU A 65 -8.06 0.19 -13.32
CA LEU A 65 -7.52 0.64 -12.04
C LEU A 65 -6.59 1.84 -12.19
N MET A 66 -5.68 1.84 -13.16
CA MET A 66 -4.84 3.00 -13.47
C MET A 66 -5.68 4.23 -13.85
N LYS A 67 -6.78 4.05 -14.59
CA LYS A 67 -7.72 5.14 -14.89
C LYS A 67 -8.45 5.69 -13.66
N ILE A 68 -8.66 4.86 -12.64
CA ILE A 68 -9.24 5.30 -11.37
C ILE A 68 -8.19 6.12 -10.61
N VAL A 69 -7.00 5.56 -10.41
CA VAL A 69 -5.88 6.21 -9.69
C VAL A 69 -5.57 7.58 -10.29
N THR A 70 -5.42 7.68 -11.61
CA THR A 70 -5.11 8.94 -12.32
C THR A 70 -6.23 10.00 -12.25
N LYS A 71 -7.47 9.61 -11.90
CA LYS A 71 -8.59 10.54 -11.73
C LYS A 71 -8.81 10.98 -10.29
N GLN A 72 -8.21 10.28 -9.32
CA GLN A 72 -8.28 10.64 -7.91
C GLN A 72 -7.48 11.93 -7.70
N ARG A 73 -8.14 12.97 -7.17
CA ARG A 73 -7.50 14.27 -6.90
C ARG A 73 -7.09 14.43 -5.44
N ASP A 74 -7.86 13.83 -4.55
CA ASP A 74 -7.64 13.92 -3.11
C ASP A 74 -6.75 12.77 -2.65
N ALA A 75 -5.70 13.08 -1.90
CA ALA A 75 -4.86 12.08 -1.26
C ALA A 75 -5.54 11.60 0.04
N SER A 76 -5.72 10.29 0.14
CA SER A 76 -6.17 9.62 1.36
C SER A 76 -5.55 8.22 1.40
N GLU A 77 -5.60 7.56 2.56
CA GLU A 77 -5.10 6.19 2.66
C GLU A 77 -5.79 5.26 1.64
N ALA A 78 -7.09 5.45 1.40
CA ALA A 78 -7.85 4.68 0.42
C ALA A 78 -7.38 4.92 -1.02
N THR A 79 -7.10 6.16 -1.43
CA THR A 79 -6.60 6.44 -2.78
C THR A 79 -5.16 5.96 -2.97
N SER A 80 -4.31 6.11 -1.95
CA SER A 80 -2.97 5.50 -1.95
C SER A 80 -3.01 3.97 -1.98
N ARG A 81 -3.95 3.34 -1.28
CA ARG A 81 -4.13 1.87 -1.33
C ARG A 81 -4.61 1.41 -2.71
N CYS A 82 -5.46 2.18 -3.39
CA CYS A 82 -5.81 1.93 -4.80
C CYS A 82 -4.57 1.91 -5.70
N ALA A 83 -3.69 2.90 -5.55
CA ALA A 83 -2.43 2.97 -6.28
C ALA A 83 -1.50 1.79 -5.94
N ALA A 84 -1.44 1.39 -4.68
CA ALA A 84 -0.65 0.24 -4.24
C ALA A 84 -1.18 -1.09 -4.85
N PHE A 85 -2.50 -1.29 -4.92
CA PHE A 85 -3.10 -2.41 -5.64
C PHE A 85 -2.78 -2.37 -7.14
N ALA A 86 -2.76 -1.19 -7.74
CA ALA A 86 -2.40 -1.02 -9.15
C ALA A 86 -0.95 -1.41 -9.42
N ALA A 87 -0.02 -0.95 -8.58
CA ALA A 87 1.39 -1.29 -8.65
C ALA A 87 1.61 -2.81 -8.47
N ALA A 88 0.98 -3.41 -7.46
CA ALA A 88 1.06 -4.84 -7.20
C ALA A 88 0.50 -5.68 -8.36
N LEU A 89 -0.63 -5.26 -8.95
CA LEU A 89 -1.20 -5.93 -10.12
C LEU A 89 -0.30 -5.78 -11.36
N ALA A 90 0.33 -4.62 -11.54
CA ALA A 90 1.26 -4.38 -12.63
C ALA A 90 2.49 -5.29 -12.51
N LEU A 91 3.09 -5.42 -11.32
CA LEU A 91 4.17 -6.37 -11.04
C LEU A 91 3.75 -7.81 -11.36
N LYS A 92 2.58 -8.26 -10.90
CA LYS A 92 2.03 -9.59 -11.18
C LYS A 92 1.85 -9.87 -12.68
N LEU A 93 1.68 -8.82 -13.49
CA LEU A 93 1.52 -8.89 -14.94
C LEU A 93 2.81 -8.64 -15.73
N GLY A 94 3.96 -8.46 -15.06
CA GLY A 94 5.25 -8.12 -15.68
C GLY A 94 5.28 -6.72 -16.29
N LYS A 95 4.45 -5.80 -15.80
CA LYS A 95 4.30 -4.41 -16.26
C LYS A 95 5.08 -3.46 -15.35
N VAL A 96 6.40 -3.62 -15.35
CA VAL A 96 7.31 -2.92 -14.43
C VAL A 96 7.23 -1.39 -14.56
N PRO A 97 7.22 -0.79 -15.77
CA PRO A 97 7.09 0.67 -15.89
C PRO A 97 5.77 1.19 -15.31
N GLU A 98 4.66 0.50 -15.57
CA GLU A 98 3.35 0.86 -15.02
C GLU A 98 3.32 0.66 -13.49
N ALA A 99 4.04 -0.34 -12.96
CA ALA A 99 4.16 -0.53 -11.51
C ALA A 99 4.90 0.64 -10.86
N HIS A 100 6.01 1.08 -11.44
CA HIS A 100 6.78 2.23 -10.97
C HIS A 100 5.93 3.52 -11.02
N GLU A 101 5.20 3.74 -12.12
CA GLU A 101 4.31 4.88 -12.28
C GLU A 101 3.25 4.91 -11.17
N MET A 102 2.57 3.79 -10.91
CA MET A 102 1.54 3.71 -9.88
C MET A 102 2.10 3.87 -8.48
N LEU A 103 3.32 3.39 -8.23
CA LEU A 103 3.97 3.52 -6.94
C LEU A 103 4.26 4.98 -6.55
N SER A 104 4.47 5.87 -7.54
CA SER A 104 4.60 7.32 -7.29
C SER A 104 3.35 7.95 -6.67
N GLN A 105 2.18 7.30 -6.79
CA GLN A 105 0.90 7.76 -6.26
C GLN A 105 0.59 7.17 -4.86
N VAL A 106 1.49 6.34 -4.32
CA VAL A 106 1.34 5.72 -2.98
C VAL A 106 1.98 6.64 -1.94
N THR A 107 1.25 7.67 -1.53
CA THR A 107 1.77 8.73 -0.63
C THR A 107 1.30 8.61 0.82
N MET A 108 0.13 8.00 1.05
CA MET A 108 -0.54 7.94 2.35
C MET A 108 -0.78 6.50 2.82
N SER A 109 -0.16 5.49 2.20
CA SER A 109 -0.24 4.10 2.67
C SER A 109 0.83 3.80 3.71
N PRO A 110 0.61 2.80 4.59
CA PRO A 110 1.65 2.26 5.48
C PRO A 110 2.99 2.08 4.77
N ALA A 111 4.06 2.61 5.36
CA ALA A 111 5.38 2.65 4.71
C ALA A 111 5.89 1.26 4.30
N ILE A 112 5.59 0.22 5.08
CA ILE A 112 5.88 -1.18 4.74
C ILE A 112 5.29 -1.62 3.39
N ILE A 113 4.09 -1.17 3.02
CA ILE A 113 3.45 -1.50 1.73
C ILE A 113 4.25 -0.86 0.60
N ARG A 114 4.50 0.45 0.71
CA ARG A 114 5.24 1.21 -0.28
C ARG A 114 6.65 0.64 -0.46
N ARG A 115 7.38 0.43 0.63
CA ARG A 115 8.75 -0.10 0.66
C ARG A 115 8.83 -1.48 0.02
N SER A 116 7.97 -2.40 0.45
CA SER A 116 7.98 -3.77 -0.08
C SER A 116 7.68 -3.81 -1.58
N LEU A 117 6.75 -2.97 -2.05
CA LEU A 117 6.47 -2.82 -3.48
C LEU A 117 7.63 -2.17 -4.23
N LEU A 118 8.27 -1.14 -3.66
CA LEU A 118 9.40 -0.45 -4.28
C LEU A 118 10.59 -1.38 -4.48
N VAL A 119 10.93 -2.17 -3.46
CA VAL A 119 11.99 -3.19 -3.57
C VAL A 119 11.67 -4.16 -4.71
N ASN A 120 10.44 -4.65 -4.80
CA ASN A 120 10.04 -5.54 -5.89
C ASN A 120 10.13 -4.88 -7.27
N VAL A 121 9.74 -3.61 -7.40
CA VAL A 121 9.90 -2.83 -8.66
C VAL A 121 11.37 -2.71 -9.02
N LEU A 122 12.22 -2.24 -8.11
CA LEU A 122 13.65 -2.00 -8.34
C LEU A 122 14.39 -3.30 -8.69
N VAL A 123 14.04 -4.41 -8.04
CA VAL A 123 14.55 -5.75 -8.37
C VAL A 123 14.19 -6.13 -9.80
N ASN A 124 12.92 -5.92 -10.21
CA ASN A 124 12.48 -6.20 -11.58
C ASN A 124 13.14 -5.26 -12.62
N GLU A 125 13.57 -4.07 -12.21
CA GLU A 125 14.37 -3.14 -13.03
C GLU A 125 15.87 -3.50 -13.06
N GLY A 126 16.32 -4.48 -12.28
CA GLY A 126 17.73 -4.84 -12.13
C GLY A 126 18.56 -3.86 -11.31
N ARG A 127 17.90 -2.90 -10.64
CA ARG A 127 18.50 -1.82 -9.85
C ARG A 127 18.72 -2.28 -8.40
N LEU A 128 19.62 -3.25 -8.25
CA LEU A 128 19.85 -3.93 -6.97
C LEU A 128 20.42 -3.01 -5.88
N ASP A 129 21.28 -2.07 -6.24
CA ASP A 129 21.84 -1.12 -5.27
C ASP A 129 20.76 -0.18 -4.72
N ASP A 130 19.87 0.33 -5.58
CA ASP A 130 18.73 1.15 -5.16
C ASP A 130 17.74 0.36 -4.29
N ALA A 131 17.54 -0.94 -4.61
CA ALA A 131 16.71 -1.81 -3.78
C ALA A 131 17.33 -2.01 -2.38
N LEU A 132 18.66 -2.09 -2.29
CA LEU A 132 19.39 -2.18 -1.01
C LEU A 132 19.34 -0.86 -0.24
N ASP A 133 19.39 0.29 -0.93
CA ASP A 133 19.22 1.62 -0.33
C ASP A 133 17.83 1.75 0.31
N GLU A 134 16.79 1.28 -0.37
CA GLU A 134 15.42 1.28 0.17
C GLU A 134 15.27 0.37 1.40
N VAL A 135 15.94 -0.80 1.40
CA VAL A 135 16.01 -1.69 2.57
C VAL A 135 16.76 -1.03 3.72
N GLU A 136 17.82 -0.28 3.46
CA GLU A 136 18.54 0.49 4.46
C GLU A 136 17.71 1.64 5.03
N GLY A 137 16.92 2.31 4.19
CA GLY A 137 15.98 3.36 4.60
C GLY A 137 14.98 2.91 5.67
N CYS A 138 14.63 1.61 5.71
CA CYS A 138 13.81 0.99 6.75
C CYS A 138 14.37 1.19 8.18
N LEU A 139 15.69 1.36 8.30
CA LEU A 139 16.39 1.55 9.57
C LEU A 139 16.42 3.02 10.01
N GLN A 140 16.21 3.95 9.08
CA GLN A 140 16.30 5.39 9.30
C GLN A 140 14.95 6.04 9.64
N GLU A 141 13.85 5.32 9.43
CA GLU A 141 12.52 5.81 9.79
C GLU A 141 12.31 5.75 11.31
N ASP A 142 12.50 6.92 11.91
CA ASP A 142 12.14 7.24 13.30
C ASP A 142 10.63 7.44 13.42
N ASP A 143 9.86 6.38 13.23
CA ASP A 143 8.50 6.40 13.75
C ASP A 143 8.56 6.64 15.26
N ILE A 144 7.69 7.53 15.76
CA ILE A 144 7.53 7.90 17.18
C ILE A 144 7.34 6.65 18.07
N ILE A 145 7.01 5.50 17.46
CA ILE A 145 6.99 4.18 18.06
C ILE A 145 8.10 3.34 17.41
N PHE A 146 9.27 3.28 18.05
CA PHE A 146 10.25 2.23 17.76
C PHE A 146 9.52 0.87 17.84
N ASN A 147 9.59 0.08 16.76
CA ASN A 147 8.84 -1.18 16.55
C ASN A 147 7.38 -1.05 16.06
N SER A 148 7.03 0.02 15.34
CA SER A 148 5.80 0.03 14.53
C SER A 148 5.95 -0.91 13.30
N GLU A 149 4.85 -1.51 12.83
CA GLU A 149 4.84 -2.24 11.55
C GLU A 149 5.14 -1.33 10.34
N ASN A 150 5.07 0.00 10.49
CA ASN A 150 5.31 0.95 9.39
C ASN A 150 6.79 1.02 9.02
N SER A 151 7.70 0.98 9.99
CA SER A 151 9.14 0.96 9.71
C SER A 151 9.70 -0.46 9.52
N CYS A 152 8.87 -1.39 9.04
CA CYS A 152 9.26 -2.75 8.67
C CYS A 152 9.34 -2.94 7.15
N ILE A 153 9.87 -4.10 6.74
CA ILE A 153 9.81 -4.63 5.37
C ILE A 153 9.28 -6.07 5.39
N SER A 154 8.52 -6.47 4.36
CA SER A 154 8.04 -7.85 4.24
C SER A 154 9.16 -8.83 3.91
N ASP A 155 9.07 -10.02 4.50
CA ASP A 155 9.99 -11.13 4.22
C ASP A 155 9.96 -11.53 2.74
N GLU A 156 8.79 -11.49 2.11
CA GLU A 156 8.62 -11.74 0.67
C GLU A 156 9.48 -10.81 -0.20
N ALA A 157 9.54 -9.53 0.13
CA ALA A 157 10.36 -8.57 -0.62
C ALA A 157 11.87 -8.80 -0.39
N LEU A 158 12.27 -9.15 0.84
CA LEU A 158 13.65 -9.52 1.16
C LEU A 158 14.10 -10.78 0.42
N ASP A 159 13.23 -11.80 0.35
CA ASP A 159 13.51 -13.04 -0.37
C ASP A 159 13.61 -12.79 -1.88
N THR A 160 12.73 -11.95 -2.43
CA THR A 160 12.77 -11.52 -3.83
C THR A 160 14.10 -10.84 -4.18
N LEU A 161 14.54 -9.89 -3.35
CA LEU A 161 15.84 -9.24 -3.49
C LEU A 161 17.00 -10.24 -3.37
N CYS A 162 16.98 -11.11 -2.36
CA CYS A 162 18.03 -12.11 -2.14
C CYS A 162 18.19 -13.04 -3.35
N ASN A 163 17.08 -13.52 -3.90
CA ASN A 163 17.07 -14.42 -5.05
C ASN A 163 17.58 -13.71 -6.31
N SER A 164 17.14 -12.48 -6.56
CA SER A 164 17.64 -11.70 -7.71
C SER A 164 19.13 -11.40 -7.63
N ILE A 165 19.66 -11.12 -6.42
CA ILE A 165 21.12 -10.96 -6.24
C ILE A 165 21.84 -12.28 -6.57
N LYS A 166 21.31 -13.45 -6.14
CA LYS A 166 21.92 -14.77 -6.37
C LYS A 166 21.93 -15.20 -7.85
N GLU A 167 20.93 -14.78 -8.62
CA GLU A 167 20.83 -15.12 -10.04
C GLU A 167 21.96 -14.50 -10.88
N ARG A 168 22.62 -13.47 -10.35
CA ARG A 168 23.73 -12.77 -11.00
C ARG A 168 25.08 -13.19 -10.42
N THR A 169 26.09 -13.31 -11.27
CA THR A 169 27.45 -13.69 -10.87
C THR A 169 28.30 -12.50 -10.40
N ASP A 170 27.94 -11.28 -10.79
CA ASP A 170 28.68 -10.03 -10.58
C ASP A 170 28.26 -9.27 -9.30
N THR A 171 27.46 -9.87 -8.44
CA THR A 171 26.75 -9.19 -7.33
C THR A 171 27.29 -9.51 -5.93
N GLN A 172 28.56 -9.92 -5.82
CA GLN A 172 29.17 -10.30 -4.54
C GLN A 172 29.10 -9.18 -3.48
N LYS A 173 29.32 -7.92 -3.89
CA LYS A 173 29.22 -6.76 -3.00
C LYS A 173 27.80 -6.53 -2.52
N GLN A 174 26.82 -6.64 -3.42
CA GLN A 174 25.39 -6.52 -3.12
C GLN A 174 24.95 -7.63 -2.14
N MET A 175 25.40 -8.86 -2.35
CA MET A 175 25.12 -9.98 -1.43
C MET A 175 25.73 -9.74 -0.04
N GLN A 176 26.94 -9.21 0.04
CA GLN A 176 27.56 -8.86 1.32
C GLN A 176 26.75 -7.77 2.05
N ARG A 177 26.35 -6.72 1.32
CA ARG A 177 25.50 -5.63 1.85
C ARG A 177 24.14 -6.15 2.30
N PHE A 178 23.48 -6.97 1.48
CA PHE A 178 22.21 -7.61 1.82
C PHE A 178 22.30 -8.40 3.13
N ARG A 179 23.32 -9.25 3.30
CA ARG A 179 23.50 -10.03 4.54
C ARG A 179 23.75 -9.15 5.76
N ALA A 180 24.47 -8.03 5.60
CA ALA A 180 24.64 -7.08 6.69
C ALA A 180 23.30 -6.44 7.08
N LEU A 181 22.55 -5.92 6.10
CA LEU A 181 21.22 -5.34 6.32
C LEU A 181 20.24 -6.36 6.93
N GLN A 182 20.21 -7.59 6.43
CA GLN A 182 19.35 -8.66 6.93
C GLN A 182 19.59 -8.94 8.43
N ARG A 183 20.85 -8.95 8.87
CA ARG A 183 21.19 -9.11 10.30
C ARG A 183 20.68 -7.94 11.12
N VAL A 184 20.88 -6.71 10.65
CA VAL A 184 20.48 -5.49 11.35
C VAL A 184 18.95 -5.39 11.45
N ILE A 185 18.23 -5.54 10.34
CA ILE A 185 16.77 -5.53 10.30
C ILE A 185 16.18 -6.62 11.20
N THR A 186 16.80 -7.81 11.26
CA THR A 186 16.39 -8.88 12.19
C THR A 186 16.64 -8.47 13.64
N ALA A 187 17.80 -7.91 13.97
CA ALA A 187 18.14 -7.49 15.33
C ALA A 187 17.21 -6.39 15.87
N TYR A 188 16.75 -5.50 15.00
CA TYR A 188 15.82 -4.42 15.33
C TYR A 188 14.34 -4.77 15.09
N ASN A 189 14.00 -6.05 14.87
CA ASN A 189 12.62 -6.50 14.62
C ASN A 189 11.89 -5.74 13.48
N ARG A 190 12.62 -5.32 12.45
CA ARG A 190 12.09 -4.58 11.29
C ARG A 190 11.59 -5.50 10.16
N ARG A 191 11.34 -6.78 10.47
CA ARG A 191 10.82 -7.78 9.52
C ARG A 191 9.35 -8.01 9.75
N SER A 192 8.60 -8.19 8.67
CA SER A 192 7.21 -8.61 8.72
C SER A 192 7.02 -9.92 8.00
N THR A 193 6.33 -10.85 8.65
CA THR A 193 5.92 -12.13 8.06
C THR A 193 4.71 -12.00 7.13
N LYS A 194 4.07 -10.82 7.10
CA LYS A 194 2.95 -10.55 6.20
C LYS A 194 3.46 -10.36 4.77
N SER A 195 2.88 -11.09 3.83
CA SER A 195 3.07 -10.88 2.39
C SER A 195 2.56 -9.51 1.96
N VAL A 196 3.01 -9.03 0.80
CA VAL A 196 2.51 -7.78 0.21
C VAL A 196 1.01 -7.85 -0.01
N GLU A 197 0.48 -9.00 -0.44
CA GLU A 197 -0.95 -9.23 -0.60
C GLU A 197 -1.70 -9.08 0.74
N GLN A 198 -1.21 -9.69 1.82
CA GLN A 198 -1.83 -9.56 3.14
C GLN A 198 -1.78 -8.12 3.65
N LEU A 199 -0.66 -7.41 3.43
CA LEU A 199 -0.51 -6.01 3.82
C LEU A 199 -1.50 -5.11 3.06
N LEU A 200 -1.70 -5.33 1.77
CA LEU A 200 -2.65 -4.57 0.95
C LEU A 200 -4.10 -4.75 1.42
N HIS A 201 -4.44 -5.92 1.96
CA HIS A 201 -5.78 -6.22 2.49
C HIS A 201 -5.94 -5.88 3.98
N THR A 202 -4.95 -5.24 4.61
CA THR A 202 -5.12 -4.74 5.98
C THR A 202 -6.28 -3.73 6.04
N PRO A 203 -7.15 -3.79 7.06
CA PRO A 203 -8.30 -2.92 7.16
C PRO A 203 -7.94 -1.43 7.12
N LEU A 204 -8.60 -0.68 6.24
CA LEU A 204 -8.58 0.79 6.25
C LEU A 204 -9.54 1.28 7.34
N GLN A 205 -9.05 2.12 8.25
CA GLN A 205 -9.91 2.78 9.23
C GLN A 205 -10.52 4.04 8.59
N ALA A 206 -11.71 3.92 8.02
CA ALA A 206 -12.43 5.05 7.45
C ALA A 206 -13.48 5.56 8.46
N GLY A 207 -13.20 6.68 9.14
CA GLY A 207 -14.12 7.33 10.10
C GLY A 207 -13.56 8.63 10.71
N VAL A 208 -14.46 9.62 10.87
CA VAL A 208 -14.34 11.04 11.30
C VAL A 208 -12.94 11.61 11.58
N ALA A 209 -12.45 12.41 10.63
CA ALA A 209 -11.82 13.69 10.94
C ALA A 209 -12.92 14.77 10.87
N ASP A 210 -12.95 15.63 11.90
CA ASP A 210 -13.75 16.86 12.08
C ASP A 210 -15.21 16.73 12.54
N ASP A 211 -15.40 16.56 13.86
CA ASP A 211 -15.90 17.63 14.76
C ASP A 211 -15.74 17.17 16.23
N GLU A 212 -15.29 18.10 17.09
CA GLU A 212 -14.85 17.98 18.50
C GLU A 212 -13.34 17.66 18.70
N PRO A 213 -12.56 18.54 19.35
CA PRO A 213 -11.36 18.10 20.04
C PRO A 213 -11.85 17.18 21.16
N THR A 214 -11.84 15.87 20.94
CA THR A 214 -12.01 14.93 22.04
C THR A 214 -10.88 15.20 23.02
N SER A 215 -11.25 15.92 24.09
CA SER A 215 -10.57 15.98 25.36
C SER A 215 -10.59 14.61 26.02
N SER A 216 -10.08 13.59 25.34
CA SER A 216 -9.54 12.42 26.02
C SER A 216 -8.09 12.74 26.28
N THR A 217 -7.86 13.66 27.22
CA THR A 217 -6.76 13.44 28.17
C THR A 217 -6.98 12.04 28.70
N THR A 218 -6.24 11.07 28.15
CA THR A 218 -5.87 9.92 28.96
C THR A 218 -5.29 10.53 30.22
N LYS A 219 -6.08 10.56 31.30
CA LYS A 219 -5.54 10.61 32.65
C LYS A 219 -4.65 9.39 32.73
N LEU A 220 -3.39 9.56 32.32
CA LEU A 220 -2.32 8.75 32.80
C LEU A 220 -2.33 9.05 34.29
N ASP A 221 -2.94 8.14 35.04
CA ASP A 221 -2.83 8.13 36.48
C ASP A 221 -1.38 7.76 36.77
N LEU A 222 -0.53 8.78 36.68
CA LEU A 222 0.87 8.76 37.13
C LEU A 222 0.80 8.62 38.65
N SER A 223 0.45 7.41 39.08
CA SER A 223 0.56 7.02 40.48
C SER A 223 2.00 7.29 40.90
N ASP A 224 2.15 7.83 42.11
CA ASP A 224 3.28 8.58 42.68
C ASP A 224 4.67 7.93 42.65
N LYS A 225 4.86 6.83 41.93
CA LYS A 225 6.12 6.09 41.80
C LYS A 225 7.09 6.65 40.76
N VAL A 226 6.67 7.54 39.86
CA VAL A 226 7.58 8.16 38.87
C VAL A 226 8.41 9.30 39.48
N LEU A 227 7.92 9.94 40.54
CA LEU A 227 8.67 11.00 41.24
C LEU A 227 9.84 10.47 42.09
N ALA A 228 9.93 9.16 42.31
CA ALA A 228 11.00 8.55 43.10
C ALA A 228 12.27 8.18 42.29
N GLN A 229 12.30 8.46 40.99
CA GLN A 229 13.45 8.15 40.12
C GLN A 229 14.08 9.39 39.48
N VAL A 230 13.96 10.56 40.11
CA VAL A 230 14.84 11.68 39.77
C VAL A 230 16.20 11.40 40.41
N PRO A 231 17.29 11.23 39.64
CA PRO A 231 18.61 11.07 40.21
C PRO A 231 18.99 12.29 41.04
N GLN A 232 19.44 12.04 42.26
CA GLN A 232 19.69 13.04 43.31
C GLN A 232 20.78 14.09 42.96
N PHE A 233 21.41 14.01 41.78
CA PHE A 233 22.42 14.97 41.31
C PHE A 233 21.82 16.28 40.74
N LEU A 234 20.51 16.32 40.45
CA LEU A 234 19.83 17.53 39.96
C LEU A 234 19.27 18.43 41.06
N ALA A 235 19.37 18.02 42.32
CA ALA A 235 19.03 18.86 43.46
C ALA A 235 20.27 19.66 43.87
N GLU A 236 20.58 20.73 43.13
CA GLU A 236 21.56 21.72 43.59
C GLU A 236 21.02 22.40 44.86
N GLU A 237 21.69 22.17 45.99
CA GLU A 237 21.46 22.89 47.25
C GLU A 237 22.05 24.30 47.16
N LYS A 238 21.26 25.29 47.56
CA LYS A 238 21.73 26.63 47.96
C LYS A 238 21.67 26.74 49.47
#